data_AF-A0A4V1S635-F1
#
_entry.id   AF-A0A4V1S635-F1
#
_cell.length_a   1.000
_cell.length_b   1.000
_cell.length_c   1.000
_cell.angle_alpha   90.00
_cell.angle_beta   90.00
_cell.angle_gamma   90.00
#
_symmetry.space_group_name_H-M   'P 1'
#
loop_
_entity.id
_entity.type
_entity.pdbx_description
1 polymer ?
#
loop_
_entity_poly.entity_id
_entity_poly.type
_entity_poly.pdbx_seq_one_letter_code
_entity_poly.pdbx_strand_id
1 'polypeptide(L)'
;MSYSMYIRGEGFDGEAWLSELKSTYIGEPASVRTPFSSLFYQIVDVEEDLDREEFWLHPKDGVRGVHVTRRGGEVELGVPTAASQSDFILAGDLLRLGIKHGGNASTEEHESLQATDEEISAISDKLRKFSLAMMSGHAGEGGLSLPVGILQLPVSGAELAAGPEGLEKALVERMRRYSDAFVASQMQVRSPDGQIRTLSNYGHIPSLIHSEIEMIETHGDGGPLFPAPVPAPHFFEVLGDRVEKLGNYFYVPGIDFKSEPELVEALGRHAPPSSGQASKELTGDDWATLAKAPCLVFVMVAAADGKVDKKELAMFGGLLRKHADVPLPVFSKVLKISLANLEHMVSELVNCGIPPVVQLAQVRSLLDSGKLRPEEAADVAKGLYALGRAIASASGGFLGFGSKISKEEAEVLDVIEKIMLK
;
A
#
# COMPACT_ATOMS: atom_id res chain seq x y z
N MET A 1 1.12 18.18 25.94
CA MET A 1 1.45 19.18 26.98
C MET A 1 2.64 19.99 26.48
N SER A 2 2.65 21.27 26.77
CA SER A 2 3.75 22.20 26.48
C SER A 2 4.11 22.94 27.75
N TYR A 3 5.36 23.34 27.87
CA TYR A 3 5.81 24.33 28.85
C TYR A 3 5.76 25.69 28.17
N SER A 4 5.10 26.64 28.80
CA SER A 4 5.01 27.98 28.25
C SER A 4 5.96 28.92 29.00
N MET A 5 6.76 29.66 28.25
CA MET A 5 7.60 30.74 28.75
C MET A 5 7.10 32.04 28.13
N TYR A 6 7.12 33.14 28.86
CA TYR A 6 6.54 34.40 28.44
C TYR A 6 7.59 35.50 28.42
N ILE A 7 7.54 36.36 27.41
CA ILE A 7 8.29 37.61 27.30
C ILE A 7 7.27 38.74 27.32
N ARG A 8 7.35 39.62 28.33
CA ARG A 8 6.39 40.73 28.52
C ARG A 8 6.98 41.89 29.30
N GLY A 9 6.44 43.09 29.13
CA GLY A 9 6.81 44.25 29.95
C GLY A 9 6.49 45.57 29.26
N GLU A 10 6.33 46.65 30.05
CA GLU A 10 6.01 47.98 29.51
C GLU A 10 7.06 48.54 28.54
N GLY A 11 8.30 48.01 28.58
CA GLY A 11 9.39 48.36 27.67
C GLY A 11 9.65 47.37 26.53
N PHE A 12 8.84 46.32 26.38
CA PHE A 12 9.08 45.29 25.38
C PHE A 12 8.72 45.79 23.97
N ASP A 13 9.71 45.92 23.10
CA ASP A 13 9.52 46.19 21.68
C ASP A 13 9.37 44.89 20.89
N GLY A 14 8.14 44.41 20.81
CA GLY A 14 7.81 43.17 20.10
C GLY A 14 8.08 43.24 18.58
N GLU A 15 8.07 44.42 17.97
CA GLU A 15 8.38 44.58 16.54
C GLU A 15 9.88 44.47 16.28
N ALA A 16 10.70 45.14 17.11
CA ALA A 16 12.15 45.04 17.03
C ALA A 16 12.63 43.61 17.32
N TRP A 17 12.02 42.94 18.30
CA TRP A 17 12.26 41.53 18.60
C TRP A 17 11.98 40.63 17.39
N LEU A 18 10.81 40.77 16.77
CA LEU A 18 10.41 39.97 15.60
C LEU A 18 11.32 40.25 14.40
N SER A 19 11.70 41.51 14.18
CA SER A 19 12.62 41.92 13.11
C SER A 19 14.00 41.27 13.28
N GLU A 20 14.57 41.30 14.49
CA GLU A 20 15.89 40.69 14.74
C GLU A 20 15.82 39.16 14.65
N LEU A 21 14.74 38.55 15.12
CA LEU A 21 14.47 37.12 14.98
C LEU A 21 14.48 36.71 13.50
N LYS A 22 13.75 37.45 12.65
CA LYS A 22 13.74 37.26 11.20
C LYS A 22 15.17 37.35 10.63
N SER A 23 15.95 38.36 11.01
CA SER A 23 17.31 38.53 10.49
C SER A 23 18.29 37.44 10.95
N THR A 24 18.18 36.97 12.20
CA THR A 24 19.12 36.04 12.83
C THR A 24 18.84 34.60 12.42
N TYR A 25 17.57 34.21 12.35
CA TYR A 25 17.17 32.82 12.18
C TYR A 25 16.57 32.50 10.80
N ILE A 26 16.12 33.51 10.06
CA ILE A 26 15.36 33.34 8.80
C ILE A 26 16.20 33.72 7.54
N GLY A 27 17.50 34.04 7.68
CA GLY A 27 18.35 34.56 6.60
C GLY A 27 19.45 33.65 6.02
N GLU A 28 19.82 32.54 6.66
CA GLU A 28 20.89 31.66 6.15
C GLU A 28 20.36 30.33 5.57
N PRO A 29 20.95 29.78 4.49
CA PRO A 29 20.56 28.48 3.91
C PRO A 29 20.79 27.27 4.86
N ALA A 30 21.25 27.51 6.09
CA ALA A 30 21.61 26.52 7.09
C ALA A 30 20.52 26.26 8.15
N SER A 31 19.42 27.04 8.21
CA SER A 31 18.23 26.69 8.99
C SER A 31 17.31 25.81 8.13
N VAL A 32 17.23 24.53 8.49
CA VAL A 32 16.48 23.53 7.72
C VAL A 32 14.99 23.88 7.76
N ARG A 33 14.50 24.36 6.62
CA ARG A 33 13.08 24.43 6.30
C ARG A 33 12.58 23.01 6.10
N THR A 34 11.87 22.46 7.08
CA THR A 34 10.99 21.32 6.84
C THR A 34 9.65 21.59 7.48
N PRO A 35 8.63 22.02 6.71
CA PRO A 35 7.25 21.91 7.16
C PRO A 35 6.85 20.44 7.01
N PHE A 36 6.72 19.73 8.13
CA PHE A 36 6.14 18.38 8.14
C PHE A 36 4.60 18.37 7.92
N SER A 37 4.10 19.38 7.20
CA SER A 37 2.69 19.58 6.84
C SER A 37 2.49 19.93 5.36
N SER A 38 3.50 19.77 4.49
CA SER A 38 3.43 20.12 3.07
C SER A 38 2.48 19.29 2.21
N LEU A 39 1.64 18.44 2.80
CA LEU A 39 0.49 17.82 2.13
C LEU A 39 -0.84 18.57 2.37
N PHE A 40 -0.89 19.56 3.25
CA PHE A 40 -2.12 20.35 3.51
C PHE A 40 -2.02 21.87 3.29
N TYR A 41 -0.83 22.44 3.09
CA TYR A 41 -0.67 23.88 2.80
C TYR A 41 0.20 24.16 1.57
N GLN A 42 -0.30 23.78 0.39
CA GLN A 42 0.18 24.32 -0.90
C GLN A 42 -0.35 25.74 -1.20
N ILE A 43 -0.89 26.44 -0.20
CA ILE A 43 -1.27 27.85 -0.27
C ILE A 43 -0.89 28.43 1.08
N VAL A 44 0.26 29.10 1.16
CA VAL A 44 0.53 30.38 1.84
C VAL A 44 2.05 30.56 1.84
N ASP A 45 2.50 31.67 1.27
CA ASP A 45 3.86 32.18 1.35
C ASP A 45 4.33 32.27 2.82
N VAL A 46 5.57 31.89 3.12
CA VAL A 46 6.20 32.23 4.42
C VAL A 46 6.39 33.75 4.59
N GLU A 47 6.13 34.54 3.53
CA GLU A 47 5.98 36.00 3.62
C GLU A 47 4.65 36.46 4.24
N GLU A 48 3.56 35.67 4.22
CA GLU A 48 2.23 36.15 4.58
C GLU A 48 1.74 35.81 6.01
N ASP A 49 2.36 34.86 6.74
CA ASP A 49 1.81 34.38 8.02
C ASP A 49 2.63 34.73 9.29
N LEU A 50 3.76 35.45 9.20
CA LEU A 50 4.44 36.02 10.39
C LEU A 50 3.73 37.27 10.96
N ASP A 51 2.73 37.79 10.25
CA ASP A 51 1.79 38.80 10.75
C ASP A 51 0.65 38.17 11.56
N ARG A 52 0.53 36.83 11.56
CA ARG A 52 -0.34 36.13 12.51
C ARG A 52 0.34 36.03 13.86
N GLU A 53 -0.48 36.10 14.89
CA GLU A 53 -0.09 36.00 16.29
C GLU A 53 0.54 34.65 16.69
N GLU A 54 0.77 33.68 15.78
CA GLU A 54 1.25 32.33 16.11
C GLU A 54 2.15 31.73 15.00
N PHE A 55 3.35 31.24 15.34
CA PHE A 55 4.29 30.58 14.41
C PHE A 55 5.21 29.53 15.09
N TRP A 56 5.93 28.71 14.31
CA TRP A 56 6.85 27.67 14.81
C TRP A 56 8.29 27.90 14.35
N LEU A 57 9.26 27.70 15.25
CA LEU A 57 10.70 27.77 14.94
C LEU A 57 11.40 26.45 15.25
N HIS A 58 12.15 25.91 14.28
CA HIS A 58 12.85 24.64 14.43
C HIS A 58 14.37 24.86 14.44
N PRO A 59 15.10 24.38 15.47
CA PRO A 59 16.55 24.31 15.41
C PRO A 59 16.98 23.30 14.34
N LYS A 60 18.15 23.53 13.73
CA LYS A 60 18.72 22.63 12.71
C LYS A 60 18.83 21.17 13.19
N ASP A 61 19.24 21.01 14.45
CA ASP A 61 19.39 19.71 15.12
C ASP A 61 18.27 19.49 16.16
N GLY A 62 17.12 20.15 15.97
CA GLY A 62 15.96 20.08 16.85
C GLY A 62 14.95 19.02 16.43
N VAL A 63 14.17 18.57 17.39
CA VAL A 63 13.23 17.44 17.20
C VAL A 63 11.79 17.93 17.03
N ARG A 64 11.40 19.06 17.64
CA ARG A 64 10.00 19.55 17.59
C ARG A 64 9.84 21.05 17.35
N GLY A 65 10.88 21.85 17.59
CA GLY A 65 10.79 23.30 17.54
C GLY A 65 10.07 23.93 18.73
N VAL A 66 10.06 25.26 18.73
CA VAL A 66 9.42 26.13 19.73
C VAL A 66 8.22 26.80 19.06
N HIS A 67 7.04 26.65 19.66
CA HIS A 67 5.85 27.39 19.26
C HIS A 67 5.95 28.81 19.81
N VAL A 68 5.67 29.81 19.00
CA VAL A 68 5.74 31.21 19.38
C VAL A 68 4.37 31.83 19.15
N THR A 69 3.75 32.32 20.20
CA THR A 69 2.46 33.01 20.17
C THR A 69 2.63 34.44 20.66
N ARG A 70 2.33 35.45 19.86
CA ARG A 70 2.36 36.87 20.24
C ARG A 70 0.95 37.39 20.47
N ARG A 71 0.61 37.79 21.69
CA ARG A 71 -0.70 38.35 22.03
C ARG A 71 -0.54 39.61 22.86
N GLY A 72 -1.02 40.75 22.36
CA GLY A 72 -1.14 41.98 23.16
C GLY A 72 0.11 42.41 23.94
N GLY A 73 1.23 42.65 23.26
CA GLY A 73 2.49 43.08 23.90
C GLY A 73 3.22 41.98 24.67
N GLU A 74 2.74 40.74 24.62
CA GLU A 74 3.37 39.55 25.19
C GLU A 74 3.73 38.55 24.09
N VAL A 75 4.81 37.79 24.29
CA VAL A 75 5.20 36.64 23.48
C VAL A 75 5.28 35.41 24.37
N GLU A 76 4.51 34.38 24.05
CA GLU A 76 4.51 33.06 24.65
C GLU A 76 5.34 32.11 23.78
N LEU A 77 6.27 31.39 24.40
CA LEU A 77 7.11 30.35 23.83
C LEU A 77 6.65 29.00 24.38
N GLY A 78 5.91 28.25 23.60
CA GLY A 78 5.48 26.90 23.90
C GLY A 78 6.56 25.88 23.52
N VAL A 79 7.20 25.28 24.51
CA VAL A 79 8.16 24.18 24.34
C VAL A 79 7.48 22.84 24.63
N PRO A 80 7.36 21.91 23.67
CA PRO A 80 6.68 20.64 23.90
C PRO A 80 7.35 19.78 24.99
N THR A 81 6.59 18.96 25.72
CA THR A 81 7.09 18.04 26.78
C THR A 81 8.09 16.95 26.30
N ALA A 82 8.45 16.94 25.03
CA ALA A 82 9.43 16.03 24.41
C ALA A 82 10.42 16.81 23.51
N ALA A 83 10.68 18.07 23.86
CA ALA A 83 11.66 18.92 23.20
C ALA A 83 13.09 18.39 23.39
N SER A 84 13.89 18.48 22.32
CA SER A 84 15.32 18.18 22.32
C SER A 84 16.12 19.25 23.07
N GLN A 85 17.40 18.99 23.36
CA GLN A 85 18.28 20.00 23.94
C GLN A 85 18.37 21.23 23.03
N SER A 86 18.43 21.02 21.71
CA SER A 86 18.41 22.10 20.72
C SER A 86 17.14 22.96 20.79
N ASP A 87 15.98 22.37 21.07
CA ASP A 87 14.72 23.10 21.21
C ASP A 87 14.73 23.98 22.48
N PHE A 88 15.28 23.49 23.59
CA PHE A 88 15.46 24.28 24.81
C PHE A 88 16.52 25.38 24.65
N ILE A 89 17.60 25.12 23.91
CA ILE A 89 18.61 26.14 23.57
C ILE A 89 17.97 27.25 22.76
N LEU A 90 17.23 26.91 21.69
CA LEU A 90 16.50 27.88 20.88
C LEU A 90 15.53 28.70 21.72
N ALA A 91 14.75 28.07 22.60
CA ALA A 91 13.85 28.80 23.47
C ALA A 91 14.59 29.76 24.41
N GLY A 92 15.76 29.35 24.93
CA GLY A 92 16.65 30.22 25.71
C GLY A 92 17.15 31.42 24.92
N ASP A 93 17.55 31.22 23.65
CA ASP A 93 18.00 32.31 22.78
C ASP A 93 16.86 33.29 22.44
N LEU A 94 15.64 32.79 22.23
CA LEU A 94 14.46 33.62 22.01
C LEU A 94 14.11 34.47 23.25
N LEU A 95 14.26 33.90 24.46
CA LEU A 95 14.11 34.66 25.71
C LEU A 95 15.16 35.76 25.84
N ARG A 96 16.44 35.45 25.60
CA ARG A 96 17.53 36.46 25.62
C ARG A 96 17.25 37.60 24.65
N LEU A 97 16.78 37.26 23.46
CA LEU A 97 16.39 38.26 22.46
C LEU A 97 15.22 39.12 22.97
N GLY A 98 14.23 38.52 23.63
CA GLY A 98 13.11 39.23 24.25
C GLY A 98 13.56 40.25 25.30
N ILE A 99 14.48 39.83 26.16
CA ILE A 99 15.06 40.66 27.21
C ILE A 99 15.89 41.81 26.63
N LYS A 100 16.68 41.53 25.60
CA LYS A 100 17.44 42.56 24.87
C LYS A 100 16.54 43.68 24.35
N HIS A 101 15.32 43.35 23.95
CA HIS A 101 14.31 44.28 23.46
C HIS A 101 13.36 44.79 24.56
N GLY A 102 13.79 44.77 25.82
CA GLY A 102 13.08 45.41 26.94
C GLY A 102 11.96 44.58 27.58
N GLY A 103 11.85 43.29 27.22
CA GLY A 103 10.94 42.35 27.86
C GLY A 103 11.48 41.76 29.16
N ASN A 104 10.59 41.24 29.99
CA ASN A 104 10.90 40.40 31.14
C ASN A 104 10.46 38.97 30.83
N ALA A 105 11.33 38.01 31.11
CA ALA A 105 11.03 36.60 30.93
C ALA A 105 10.36 36.01 32.19
N SER A 106 9.35 35.16 32.02
CA SER A 106 8.71 34.42 33.12
C SER A 106 8.19 33.05 32.66
N THR A 107 7.95 32.14 33.59
CA THR A 107 7.27 30.85 33.32
C THR A 107 5.77 30.92 33.66
N GLU A 108 5.00 29.86 33.35
CA GLU A 108 3.60 29.70 33.81
C GLU A 108 3.43 29.84 35.33
N GLU A 109 4.44 29.47 36.11
CA GLU A 109 4.45 29.61 37.57
C GLU A 109 4.76 31.05 38.05
N HIS A 110 4.84 32.01 37.12
CA HIS A 110 5.04 33.45 37.35
C HIS A 110 6.32 33.82 38.10
N GLU A 111 7.35 32.99 38.07
CA GLU A 111 8.70 33.36 38.55
C GLU A 111 9.34 34.33 37.54
N SER A 112 9.57 35.57 37.97
CA SER A 112 10.33 36.56 37.18
C SER A 112 11.77 36.08 37.04
N LEU A 113 12.26 35.98 35.81
CA LEU A 113 13.62 35.56 35.53
C LEU A 113 14.54 36.79 35.49
N GLN A 114 15.66 36.78 36.24
CA GLN A 114 16.64 37.87 36.17
C GLN A 114 17.53 37.80 34.93
N ALA A 115 17.17 36.95 33.95
CA ALA A 115 17.79 36.90 32.63
C ALA A 115 19.29 36.59 32.63
N THR A 116 19.84 35.97 33.69
CA THR A 116 21.23 35.54 33.66
C THR A 116 21.36 34.26 32.83
N ASP A 117 22.49 34.10 32.14
CA ASP A 117 22.77 32.88 31.35
C ASP A 117 22.71 31.60 32.21
N GLU A 118 23.11 31.73 33.47
CA GLU A 118 23.09 30.65 34.47
C GLU A 118 21.67 30.26 34.86
N GLU A 119 20.76 31.21 35.08
CA GLU A 119 19.35 30.95 35.39
C GLU A 119 18.60 30.36 34.19
N ILE A 120 18.82 30.90 32.98
CA ILE A 120 18.21 30.37 31.75
C ILE A 120 18.65 28.92 31.54
N SER A 121 19.96 28.63 31.67
CA SER A 121 20.48 27.27 31.55
C SER A 121 19.94 26.32 32.63
N ALA A 122 19.86 26.78 33.89
CA ALA A 122 19.35 25.97 35.00
C ALA A 122 17.87 25.61 34.82
N ILE A 123 17.06 26.51 34.26
CA ILE A 123 15.65 26.27 33.97
C ILE A 123 15.50 25.30 32.80
N SER A 124 16.25 25.46 31.71
CA SER A 124 16.26 24.50 30.60
C SER A 124 16.59 23.08 31.11
N ASP A 125 17.58 22.94 31.99
CA ASP A 125 17.93 21.67 32.60
C ASP A 125 16.84 21.12 33.53
N LYS A 126 16.21 21.97 34.34
CA LYS A 126 15.12 21.60 35.24
C LYS A 126 13.91 21.10 34.44
N LEU A 127 13.53 21.82 33.38
CA LEU A 127 12.43 21.46 32.48
C LEU A 127 12.74 20.17 31.72
N ARG A 128 13.97 19.97 31.24
CA ARG A 128 14.43 18.73 30.61
C ARG A 128 14.31 17.54 31.56
N LYS A 129 14.83 17.66 32.79
CA LYS A 129 14.76 16.61 33.81
C LYS A 129 13.33 16.30 34.23
N PHE A 130 12.50 17.33 34.41
CA PHE A 130 11.09 17.17 34.77
C PHE A 130 10.30 16.50 33.64
N SER A 131 10.54 16.86 32.38
CA SER A 131 9.94 16.20 31.21
C SER A 131 10.29 14.71 31.17
N LEU A 132 11.57 14.37 31.33
CA LEU A 132 12.03 12.98 31.38
C LEU A 132 11.43 12.21 32.56
N ALA A 133 11.31 12.84 33.73
CA ALA A 133 10.70 12.23 34.91
C ALA A 133 9.19 11.95 34.70
N MET A 134 8.44 12.93 34.19
CA MET A 134 7.02 12.79 33.85
C MET A 134 6.78 11.68 32.83
N MET A 135 7.65 11.59 31.84
CA MET A 135 7.63 10.52 30.85
C MET A 135 7.90 9.15 31.47
N SER A 136 8.95 9.02 32.29
CA SER A 136 9.30 7.75 32.94
C SER A 136 8.20 7.20 33.86
N GLY A 137 7.39 8.06 34.49
CA GLY A 137 6.27 7.67 35.36
C GLY A 137 5.04 7.14 34.63
N HIS A 138 4.92 7.36 33.31
CA HIS A 138 3.79 6.91 32.47
C HIS A 138 4.10 5.64 31.66
N ALA A 139 5.27 5.02 31.87
CA ALA A 139 5.61 3.76 31.24
C ALA A 139 4.78 2.60 31.84
N GLY A 140 3.57 2.39 31.32
CA GLY A 140 2.81 1.17 31.56
C GLY A 140 3.47 -0.06 30.91
N GLU A 141 2.81 -1.22 30.96
CA GLU A 141 3.30 -2.49 30.41
C GLU A 141 3.68 -2.43 28.90
N GLY A 142 3.28 -1.38 28.18
CA GLY A 142 3.62 -1.13 26.77
C GLY A 142 4.91 -0.33 26.52
N GLY A 143 5.67 0.04 27.56
CA GLY A 143 6.87 0.87 27.43
C GLY A 143 6.58 2.37 27.30
N LEU A 144 7.62 3.20 27.40
CA LEU A 144 7.51 4.65 27.20
C LEU A 144 7.41 4.95 25.71
N SER A 145 6.44 5.77 25.28
CA SER A 145 6.42 6.33 23.92
C SER A 145 6.55 7.84 23.98
N LEU A 146 7.41 8.36 23.12
CA LEU A 146 7.72 9.77 23.02
C LEU A 146 6.99 10.37 21.83
N PRO A 147 6.14 11.39 22.04
CA PRO A 147 5.63 12.11 20.91
C PRO A 147 6.83 12.80 20.26
N VAL A 148 7.03 12.62 18.95
CA VAL A 148 8.00 13.37 18.14
C VAL A 148 7.35 13.78 16.80
N GLY A 149 7.09 15.08 16.62
CA GLY A 149 6.19 15.55 15.55
C GLY A 149 4.81 14.89 15.63
N ILE A 150 4.35 14.32 14.51
CA ILE A 150 3.11 13.52 14.40
C ILE A 150 3.28 12.05 14.84
N LEU A 151 4.51 11.63 15.11
CA LEU A 151 4.84 10.24 15.45
C LEU A 151 4.81 10.04 16.97
N GLN A 152 4.53 8.79 17.35
CA GLN A 152 4.72 8.30 18.72
C GLN A 152 5.85 7.29 18.67
N LEU A 153 7.04 7.69 19.09
CA LEU A 153 8.25 6.88 19.02
C LEU A 153 8.37 6.04 20.29
N PRO A 154 8.24 4.70 20.21
CA PRO A 154 8.50 3.86 21.37
C PRO A 154 9.96 4.02 21.81
N VAL A 155 10.20 4.08 23.11
CA VAL A 155 11.51 4.20 23.71
C VAL A 155 11.79 2.92 24.46
N SER A 156 12.84 2.23 24.05
CA SER A 156 13.29 1.02 24.72
C SER A 156 13.91 1.32 26.09
N GLY A 157 13.91 0.33 26.97
CA GLY A 157 14.62 0.45 28.25
C GLY A 157 16.12 0.71 28.08
N ALA A 158 16.73 0.21 27.00
CA ALA A 158 18.13 0.45 26.67
C ALA A 158 18.39 1.92 26.30
N GLU A 159 17.50 2.55 25.53
CA GLU A 159 17.60 3.98 25.18
C GLU A 159 17.41 4.87 26.41
N LEU A 160 16.50 4.51 27.32
CA LEU A 160 16.35 5.21 28.59
C LEU A 160 17.61 5.09 29.47
N ALA A 161 18.22 3.91 29.50
CA ALA A 161 19.44 3.67 30.26
C ALA A 161 20.67 4.39 29.68
N ALA A 162 20.64 4.79 28.41
CA ALA A 162 21.72 5.54 27.76
C ALA A 162 21.82 7.00 28.23
N GLY A 163 20.86 7.46 29.05
CA GLY A 163 20.81 8.84 29.54
C GLY A 163 20.30 9.84 28.48
N PRO A 164 20.14 11.12 28.85
CA PRO A 164 19.47 12.10 28.01
C PRO A 164 20.11 12.30 26.63
N GLU A 165 21.43 12.37 26.55
CA GLU A 165 22.16 12.55 25.28
C GLU A 165 22.08 11.31 24.38
N GLY A 166 22.16 10.11 24.96
CA GLY A 166 22.03 8.86 24.23
C GLY A 166 20.62 8.66 23.67
N LEU A 167 19.60 8.96 24.49
CA LEU A 167 18.20 8.95 24.09
C LEU A 167 17.94 9.97 22.97
N GLU A 168 18.42 11.20 23.14
CA GLU A 168 18.28 12.27 22.15
C GLU A 168 18.91 11.89 20.81
N LYS A 169 20.14 11.36 20.83
CA LYS A 169 20.80 10.87 19.62
C LYS A 169 19.98 9.77 18.92
N ALA A 170 19.46 8.80 19.67
CA ALA A 170 18.65 7.72 19.12
C ALA A 170 17.33 8.23 18.51
N LEU A 171 16.68 9.21 19.14
CA LEU A 171 15.47 9.85 18.63
C LEU A 171 15.75 10.68 17.37
N VAL A 172 16.85 11.44 17.35
CA VAL A 172 17.28 12.23 16.18
C VAL A 172 17.60 11.31 14.99
N GLU A 173 18.30 10.20 15.23
CA GLU A 173 18.63 9.23 14.18
C GLU A 173 17.37 8.56 13.59
N ARG A 174 16.42 8.17 14.46
CA ARG A 174 15.12 7.66 14.02
C ARG A 174 14.31 8.72 13.28
N MET A 175 14.30 9.95 13.78
CA MET A 175 13.64 11.06 13.10
C MET A 175 14.20 11.33 11.73
N ARG A 176 15.52 11.28 11.57
CA ARG A 176 16.15 11.42 10.26
C ARG A 176 15.73 10.29 9.31
N ARG A 177 15.61 9.07 9.82
CA ARG A 177 15.11 7.93 9.04
C ARG A 177 13.66 8.11 8.60
N TYR A 178 12.81 8.68 9.46
CA TYR A 178 11.40 8.92 9.16
C TYR A 178 11.16 10.21 8.39
N SER A 179 12.05 11.21 8.50
CA SER A 179 11.96 12.46 7.74
C SER A 179 12.15 12.24 6.25
N ASP A 180 12.95 11.24 5.90
CA ASP A 180 13.19 10.81 4.52
C ASP A 180 12.09 9.88 4.01
N ALA A 181 11.12 9.50 4.87
CA ALA A 181 10.01 8.64 4.50
C ALA A 181 8.84 9.44 3.93
N PHE A 182 8.25 8.93 2.86
CA PHE A 182 7.06 9.50 2.24
C PHE A 182 5.83 9.22 3.11
N VAL A 183 5.07 10.25 3.51
CA VAL A 183 3.76 10.03 4.15
C VAL A 183 2.79 9.55 3.08
N ALA A 184 2.44 8.28 3.15
CA ALA A 184 1.67 7.63 2.10
C ALA A 184 0.26 8.24 2.06
N SER A 185 -0.13 8.74 0.88
CA SER A 185 -1.41 9.42 0.71
C SER A 185 -2.57 8.49 1.05
N GLN A 186 -3.57 9.01 1.74
CA GLN A 186 -4.82 8.32 1.96
C GLN A 186 -5.78 8.64 0.82
N MET A 187 -6.26 7.61 0.14
CA MET A 187 -7.30 7.74 -0.88
C MET A 187 -8.52 6.94 -0.44
N GLN A 188 -9.72 7.50 -0.62
CA GLN A 188 -10.95 6.74 -0.44
C GLN A 188 -11.35 6.13 -1.79
N VAL A 189 -11.43 4.81 -1.84
CA VAL A 189 -11.81 4.08 -3.04
C VAL A 189 -13.12 3.35 -2.79
N ARG A 190 -14.08 3.54 -3.68
CA ARG A 190 -15.34 2.78 -3.64
C ARG A 190 -15.14 1.44 -4.34
N SER A 191 -15.23 0.34 -3.61
CA SER A 191 -15.19 -1.00 -4.18
C SER A 191 -16.47 -1.32 -4.98
N PRO A 192 -16.44 -2.34 -5.85
CA PRO A 192 -17.60 -2.74 -6.67
C PRO A 192 -18.83 -3.16 -5.87
N ASP A 193 -18.65 -3.62 -4.64
CA ASP A 193 -19.72 -3.94 -3.68
C ASP A 193 -20.33 -2.68 -3.02
N GLY A 194 -19.85 -1.49 -3.39
CA GLY A 194 -20.32 -0.21 -2.91
C GLY A 194 -19.69 0.27 -1.60
N GLN A 195 -18.83 -0.54 -0.95
CA GLN A 195 -18.09 -0.13 0.25
C GLN A 195 -17.05 0.95 -0.09
N ILE A 196 -16.79 1.87 0.83
CA ILE A 196 -15.69 2.84 0.71
C ILE A 196 -14.57 2.32 1.58
N ARG A 197 -13.37 2.20 1.01
CA ARG A 197 -12.16 1.73 1.68
C ARG A 197 -11.07 2.77 1.59
N THR A 198 -10.21 2.81 2.59
CA THR A 198 -9.01 3.65 2.60
C THR A 198 -7.85 2.89 1.96
N LEU A 199 -7.25 3.49 0.94
CA LEU A 199 -6.17 2.93 0.14
C LEU A 199 -4.94 3.81 0.21
N SER A 200 -3.77 3.20 0.18
CA SER A 200 -2.50 3.90 0.04
C SER A 200 -1.61 3.29 -1.02
N ASN A 201 -0.80 4.12 -1.68
CA ASN A 201 0.18 3.68 -2.66
C ASN A 201 1.54 3.50 -1.99
N TYR A 202 2.16 2.35 -2.22
CA TYR A 202 3.49 2.03 -1.72
C TYR A 202 4.40 1.60 -2.87
N GLY A 203 5.64 2.09 -2.88
CA GLY A 203 6.63 1.80 -3.92
C GLY A 203 7.95 1.34 -3.32
N HIS A 204 9.06 1.69 -3.97
CA HIS A 204 10.41 1.34 -3.51
C HIS A 204 10.99 2.32 -2.48
N ILE A 205 10.24 3.35 -2.08
CA ILE A 205 10.70 4.37 -1.13
C ILE A 205 10.17 4.10 0.29
N PRO A 206 10.94 4.41 1.34
CA PRO A 206 10.46 4.35 2.71
C PRO A 206 9.18 5.18 2.87
N SER A 207 8.18 4.65 3.57
CA SER A 207 6.87 5.27 3.70
C SER A 207 6.31 5.19 5.11
N LEU A 208 5.57 6.21 5.53
CA LEU A 208 4.72 6.19 6.72
C LEU A 208 3.27 5.94 6.28
N ILE A 209 2.72 4.78 6.64
CA ILE A 209 1.36 4.36 6.28
C ILE A 209 0.46 4.52 7.50
N HIS A 210 -0.62 5.30 7.38
CA HIS A 210 -1.55 5.48 8.50
C HIS A 210 -2.26 4.17 8.86
N SER A 211 -2.53 3.95 10.14
CA SER A 211 -3.10 2.70 10.65
C SER A 211 -4.55 2.45 10.24
N GLU A 212 -5.23 3.49 9.75
CA GLU A 212 -6.58 3.38 9.18
C GLU A 212 -6.58 2.95 7.71
N ILE A 213 -5.42 2.81 7.06
CA ILE A 213 -5.35 2.28 5.70
C ILE A 213 -5.79 0.81 5.72
N GLU A 214 -6.79 0.49 4.92
CA GLU A 214 -7.33 -0.87 4.80
C GLU A 214 -6.66 -1.65 3.67
N MET A 215 -6.23 -0.97 2.61
CA MET A 215 -5.70 -1.57 1.39
C MET A 215 -4.42 -0.85 0.93
N ILE A 216 -3.43 -1.61 0.44
CA ILE A 216 -2.15 -1.09 -0.05
C ILE A 216 -1.95 -1.50 -1.50
N GLU A 217 -1.92 -0.52 -2.40
CA GLU A 217 -1.52 -0.73 -3.79
C GLU A 217 0.00 -0.61 -3.90
N THR A 218 0.67 -1.65 -4.39
CA THR A 218 2.13 -1.66 -4.51
C THR A 218 2.55 -1.46 -5.96
N HIS A 219 3.52 -0.59 -6.18
CA HIS A 219 4.01 -0.25 -7.51
C HIS A 219 5.49 -0.62 -7.68
N GLY A 220 5.82 -1.20 -8.83
CA GLY A 220 7.18 -1.33 -9.35
C GLY A 220 7.39 -0.41 -10.55
N ASP A 221 8.55 -0.53 -11.20
CA ASP A 221 8.96 0.30 -12.34
C ASP A 221 7.99 0.24 -13.55
N GLY A 222 7.13 -0.78 -13.60
CA GLY A 222 6.16 -1.01 -14.68
C GLY A 222 4.69 -0.75 -14.31
N GLY A 223 4.41 -0.20 -13.12
CA GLY A 223 3.06 -0.04 -12.59
C GLY A 223 2.75 -0.96 -11.41
N PRO A 224 1.46 -1.25 -11.13
CA PRO A 224 1.07 -2.10 -10.01
C PRO A 224 1.72 -3.48 -10.07
N LEU A 225 2.30 -3.94 -8.95
CA LEU A 225 2.88 -5.29 -8.85
C LEU A 225 1.81 -6.37 -8.75
N PHE A 226 0.65 -6.02 -8.22
CA PHE A 226 -0.49 -6.91 -8.04
C PHE A 226 -1.69 -6.41 -8.82
N PRO A 227 -2.55 -7.34 -9.30
CA PRO A 227 -3.78 -6.98 -10.01
C PRO A 227 -4.84 -6.35 -9.09
N ALA A 228 -4.64 -6.43 -7.77
CA ALA A 228 -5.48 -5.77 -6.77
C ALA A 228 -4.62 -5.26 -5.60
N PRO A 229 -5.09 -4.20 -4.90
CA PRO A 229 -4.50 -3.77 -3.63
C PRO A 229 -4.50 -4.91 -2.60
N VAL A 230 -3.44 -4.98 -1.80
CA VAL A 230 -3.24 -5.98 -0.75
C VAL A 230 -3.89 -5.48 0.55
N PRO A 231 -4.63 -6.30 1.33
CA PRO A 231 -5.13 -5.87 2.62
C PRO A 231 -3.98 -5.45 3.54
N ALA A 232 -4.07 -4.28 4.17
CA ALA A 232 -2.98 -3.73 4.98
C ALA A 232 -2.53 -4.68 6.12
N PRO A 233 -3.42 -5.38 6.85
CA PRO A 233 -3.00 -6.37 7.84
C PRO A 233 -2.11 -7.48 7.26
N HIS A 234 -2.47 -8.01 6.09
CA HIS A 234 -1.67 -9.04 5.39
C HIS A 234 -0.32 -8.48 4.93
N PHE A 235 -0.32 -7.26 4.38
CA PHE A 235 0.89 -6.59 3.96
C PHE A 235 1.89 -6.43 5.11
N PHE A 236 1.41 -5.98 6.28
CA PHE A 236 2.26 -5.83 7.46
C PHE A 236 2.72 -7.17 8.05
N GLU A 237 1.85 -8.19 8.06
CA GLU A 237 2.20 -9.54 8.50
C GLU A 237 3.34 -10.14 7.65
N VAL A 238 3.23 -10.04 6.32
CA VAL A 238 4.23 -10.58 5.39
C VAL A 238 5.58 -9.88 5.53
N LEU A 239 5.59 -8.58 5.82
CA LEU A 239 6.82 -7.82 6.04
C LEU A 239 7.44 -8.06 7.44
N GLY A 240 6.65 -8.51 8.41
CA GLY A 240 7.10 -8.90 9.74
C GLY A 240 7.95 -7.82 10.42
N ASP A 241 9.14 -8.20 10.86
CA ASP A 241 10.08 -7.34 11.61
C ASP A 241 10.61 -6.13 10.83
N ARG A 242 10.30 -6.04 9.52
CA ARG A 242 10.66 -4.88 8.70
C ARG A 242 9.73 -3.68 8.94
N VAL A 243 8.55 -3.90 9.52
CA VAL A 243 7.57 -2.85 9.79
C VAL A 243 7.69 -2.38 11.22
N GLU A 244 7.77 -1.06 11.42
CA GLU A 244 7.81 -0.47 12.75
C GLU A 244 6.51 0.31 13.02
N LYS A 245 5.83 0.02 14.12
CA LYS A 245 4.62 0.75 14.52
C LYS A 245 4.98 2.02 15.31
N LEU A 246 4.55 3.17 14.79
CA LEU A 246 4.85 4.51 15.31
C LEU A 246 3.54 5.24 15.68
N GLY A 247 2.84 4.74 16.71
CA GLY A 247 1.51 5.24 17.07
C GLY A 247 0.44 4.85 16.06
N ASN A 248 -0.11 5.85 15.37
CA ASN A 248 -1.12 5.69 14.30
C ASN A 248 -0.49 5.50 12.91
N TYR A 249 0.82 5.33 12.84
CA TYR A 249 1.52 5.07 11.59
C TYR A 249 2.30 3.76 11.67
N PHE A 250 2.53 3.17 10.51
CA PHE A 250 3.47 2.10 10.28
C PHE A 250 4.58 2.64 9.39
N TYR A 251 5.82 2.64 9.88
CA TYR A 251 6.98 2.87 9.03
C TYR A 251 7.28 1.59 8.27
N VAL A 252 7.33 1.71 6.94
CA VAL A 252 7.70 0.65 6.02
C VAL A 252 8.98 1.11 5.30
N PRO A 253 10.10 0.37 5.38
CA PRO A 253 11.33 0.74 4.70
C PRO A 253 11.13 0.69 3.18
N GLY A 254 12.05 1.25 2.38
CA GLY A 254 11.99 1.07 0.93
C GLY A 254 12.30 -0.39 0.56
N ILE A 255 11.48 -0.99 -0.29
CA ILE A 255 11.63 -2.39 -0.72
C ILE A 255 11.86 -2.46 -2.23
N ASP A 256 12.97 -3.08 -2.63
CA ASP A 256 13.19 -3.44 -4.03
C ASP A 256 12.54 -4.80 -4.33
N PHE A 257 11.26 -4.76 -4.68
CA PHE A 257 10.48 -5.96 -5.00
C PHE A 257 11.04 -6.79 -6.16
N LYS A 258 11.88 -6.22 -7.04
CA LYS A 258 12.55 -7.01 -8.10
C LYS A 258 13.58 -7.97 -7.52
N SER A 259 14.23 -7.57 -6.44
CA SER A 259 15.23 -8.38 -5.75
C SER A 259 14.61 -9.40 -4.78
N GLU A 260 13.31 -9.31 -4.49
CA GLU A 260 12.61 -10.11 -3.49
C GLU A 260 11.36 -10.84 -4.05
N PRO A 261 11.51 -11.79 -4.99
CA PRO A 261 10.38 -12.46 -5.63
C PRO A 261 9.53 -13.30 -4.66
N GLU A 262 10.12 -13.87 -3.60
CA GLU A 262 9.39 -14.61 -2.57
C GLU A 262 8.45 -13.71 -1.78
N LEU A 263 8.85 -12.45 -1.55
CA LEU A 263 8.01 -11.45 -0.89
C LEU A 263 6.82 -11.07 -1.78
N VAL A 264 7.06 -10.88 -3.08
CA VAL A 264 6.00 -10.63 -4.07
C VAL A 264 5.01 -11.79 -4.09
N GLU A 265 5.50 -13.03 -4.11
CA GLU A 265 4.64 -14.21 -4.06
C GLU A 265 3.79 -14.26 -2.78
N ALA A 266 4.40 -14.02 -1.61
CA ALA A 266 3.72 -14.04 -0.32
C ALA A 266 2.62 -12.97 -0.21
N LEU A 267 2.90 -11.76 -0.70
CA LEU A 267 1.90 -10.68 -0.78
C LEU A 267 0.76 -11.03 -1.74
N GLY A 268 1.06 -11.70 -2.86
CA GLY A 268 0.08 -12.12 -3.86
C GLY A 268 -0.89 -13.21 -3.40
N ARG A 269 -0.52 -14.06 -2.42
CA ARG A 269 -1.36 -15.19 -1.96
C ARG A 269 -2.70 -14.78 -1.32
N HIS A 270 -2.78 -13.57 -0.77
CA HIS A 270 -3.98 -13.04 -0.13
C HIS A 270 -4.44 -11.70 -0.71
N ALA A 271 -3.85 -11.26 -1.83
CA ALA A 271 -4.47 -10.22 -2.62
C ALA A 271 -5.88 -10.72 -3.00
N PRO A 272 -6.96 -10.01 -2.61
CA PRO A 272 -8.29 -10.41 -3.01
C PRO A 272 -8.29 -10.56 -4.54
N PRO A 273 -8.89 -11.64 -5.08
CA PRO A 273 -8.98 -11.80 -6.53
C PRO A 273 -9.51 -10.49 -7.09
N SER A 274 -8.76 -9.89 -8.01
CA SER A 274 -8.93 -8.51 -8.46
C SER A 274 -10.40 -8.20 -8.72
N SER A 275 -11.05 -7.55 -7.76
CA SER A 275 -12.47 -7.21 -7.86
C SER A 275 -12.69 -6.00 -8.78
N GLY A 276 -11.63 -5.40 -9.33
CA GLY A 276 -11.69 -4.10 -10.01
C GLY A 276 -11.94 -4.09 -11.52
N GLN A 277 -11.85 -5.20 -12.24
CA GLN A 277 -12.57 -5.30 -13.51
C GLN A 277 -13.88 -5.97 -13.17
N ALA A 278 -14.97 -5.20 -13.19
CA ALA A 278 -16.28 -5.79 -13.37
C ALA A 278 -16.16 -6.68 -14.61
N SER A 279 -16.04 -7.99 -14.41
CA SER A 279 -16.23 -8.93 -15.49
C SER A 279 -17.60 -8.56 -16.03
N LYS A 280 -17.66 -8.11 -17.28
CA LYS A 280 -18.95 -8.07 -17.95
C LYS A 280 -19.47 -9.50 -17.82
N GLU A 281 -20.51 -9.67 -17.01
CA GLU A 281 -21.08 -10.99 -16.79
C GLU A 281 -21.27 -11.63 -18.16
N LEU A 282 -20.73 -12.84 -18.32
CA LEU A 282 -20.91 -13.60 -19.55
C LEU A 282 -22.41 -13.68 -19.83
N THR A 283 -22.81 -13.16 -21.00
CA THR A 283 -24.20 -13.18 -21.43
C THR A 283 -24.63 -14.62 -21.74
N GLY A 284 -25.93 -14.84 -21.96
CA GLY A 284 -26.42 -16.12 -22.43
C GLY A 284 -25.70 -16.60 -23.71
N ASP A 285 -25.43 -15.68 -24.64
CA ASP A 285 -24.74 -15.98 -25.90
C ASP A 285 -23.25 -16.32 -25.68
N ASP A 286 -22.60 -15.66 -24.71
CA ASP A 286 -21.23 -15.98 -24.33
C ASP A 286 -21.15 -17.40 -23.76
N TRP A 287 -22.08 -17.77 -22.86
CA TRP A 287 -22.16 -19.12 -22.31
C TRP A 287 -22.48 -20.16 -23.39
N ALA A 288 -23.37 -19.85 -24.33
CA ALA A 288 -23.68 -20.74 -25.45
C ALA A 288 -22.45 -20.97 -26.34
N THR A 289 -21.64 -19.93 -26.57
CA THR A 289 -20.39 -20.01 -27.34
C THR A 289 -19.37 -20.88 -26.63
N LEU A 290 -19.11 -20.64 -25.33
CA LEU A 290 -18.16 -21.44 -24.55
C LEU A 290 -18.60 -22.91 -24.44
N ALA A 291 -19.90 -23.17 -24.27
CA ALA A 291 -20.44 -24.51 -24.16
C ALA A 291 -20.31 -25.35 -25.44
N LYS A 292 -20.12 -24.73 -26.61
CA LYS A 292 -19.80 -25.46 -27.85
C LYS A 292 -18.36 -25.96 -27.88
N ALA A 293 -17.45 -25.35 -27.13
CA ALA A 293 -16.02 -25.58 -27.24
C ALA A 293 -15.58 -27.04 -26.99
N PRO A 294 -16.07 -27.75 -25.96
CA PRO A 294 -15.75 -29.18 -25.78
C PRO A 294 -16.21 -30.04 -26.97
N CYS A 295 -17.41 -29.76 -27.50
CA CYS A 295 -17.95 -30.49 -28.65
C CYS A 295 -17.18 -30.17 -29.93
N LEU A 296 -16.70 -28.94 -30.12
CA LEU A 296 -15.83 -28.54 -31.22
C LEU A 296 -14.51 -29.32 -31.19
N VAL A 297 -13.86 -29.38 -30.02
CA VAL A 297 -12.63 -30.15 -29.82
C VAL A 297 -12.87 -31.64 -30.13
N PHE A 298 -13.99 -32.20 -29.66
CA PHE A 298 -14.36 -33.57 -29.97
C PHE A 298 -14.59 -33.80 -31.45
N VAL A 299 -15.37 -32.96 -32.14
CA VAL A 299 -15.61 -33.10 -33.60
C VAL A 299 -14.30 -32.96 -34.38
N MET A 300 -13.41 -32.04 -33.99
CA MET A 300 -12.11 -31.89 -34.66
C MET A 300 -11.25 -33.15 -34.56
N VAL A 301 -11.22 -33.79 -33.37
CA VAL A 301 -10.39 -34.98 -33.14
C VAL A 301 -11.05 -36.25 -33.66
N ALA A 302 -12.31 -36.49 -33.34
CA ALA A 302 -13.03 -37.71 -33.69
C ALA A 302 -13.47 -37.74 -35.16
N ALA A 303 -13.91 -36.61 -35.72
CA ALA A 303 -14.35 -36.56 -37.12
C ALA A 303 -13.21 -36.27 -38.12
N ALA A 304 -11.95 -36.54 -37.74
CA ALA A 304 -10.82 -36.42 -38.67
C ALA A 304 -11.00 -37.33 -39.91
N ASP A 305 -11.72 -38.45 -39.76
CA ASP A 305 -12.09 -39.37 -40.83
C ASP A 305 -13.47 -39.07 -41.48
N GLY A 306 -14.17 -38.04 -40.99
CA GLY A 306 -15.46 -37.58 -41.48
C GLY A 306 -16.70 -38.25 -40.87
N LYS A 307 -16.58 -39.11 -39.85
CA LYS A 307 -17.75 -39.70 -39.17
C LYS A 307 -17.58 -39.77 -37.67
N VAL A 308 -18.60 -39.32 -36.94
CA VAL A 308 -18.70 -39.54 -35.48
C VAL A 308 -19.66 -40.68 -35.23
N ASP A 309 -19.21 -41.76 -34.58
CA ASP A 309 -20.08 -42.88 -34.22
C ASP A 309 -20.72 -42.71 -32.83
N LYS A 310 -21.78 -43.49 -32.55
CA LYS A 310 -22.51 -43.42 -31.27
C LYS A 310 -21.66 -43.85 -30.07
N LYS A 311 -20.66 -44.70 -30.27
CA LYS A 311 -19.77 -45.18 -29.20
C LYS A 311 -18.76 -44.12 -28.84
N GLU A 312 -18.18 -43.42 -29.81
CA GLU A 312 -17.31 -42.27 -29.59
C GLU A 312 -18.03 -41.16 -28.84
N LEU A 313 -19.26 -40.85 -29.25
CA LEU A 313 -20.09 -39.87 -28.55
C LEU A 313 -20.38 -40.28 -27.10
N ALA A 314 -20.66 -41.56 -26.85
CA ALA A 314 -20.87 -42.07 -25.50
C ALA A 314 -19.59 -42.02 -24.63
N MET A 315 -18.43 -42.35 -25.21
CA MET A 315 -17.13 -42.22 -24.53
C MET A 315 -16.82 -40.76 -24.18
N PHE A 316 -17.05 -39.86 -25.12
CA PHE A 316 -16.88 -38.43 -24.91
C PHE A 316 -17.81 -37.90 -23.80
N GLY A 317 -19.08 -38.31 -23.78
CA GLY A 317 -20.00 -38.00 -22.68
C GLY A 317 -19.49 -38.52 -21.32
N GLY A 318 -18.85 -39.70 -21.31
CA GLY A 318 -18.16 -40.24 -20.13
C GLY A 318 -16.98 -39.38 -19.67
N LEU A 319 -16.17 -38.88 -20.60
CA LEU A 319 -15.06 -37.96 -20.32
C LEU A 319 -15.57 -36.64 -19.74
N LEU A 320 -16.59 -36.03 -20.35
CA LEU A 320 -17.18 -34.78 -19.84
C LEU A 320 -17.68 -34.96 -18.41
N ARG A 321 -18.38 -36.06 -18.12
CA ARG A 321 -18.86 -36.37 -16.76
C ARG A 321 -17.74 -36.52 -15.75
N LYS A 322 -16.64 -37.21 -16.12
CA LYS A 322 -15.47 -37.38 -15.27
C LYS A 322 -14.80 -36.04 -14.90
N HIS A 323 -14.85 -35.07 -15.80
CA HIS A 323 -14.20 -33.77 -15.63
C HIS A 323 -15.15 -32.64 -15.20
N ALA A 324 -16.45 -32.90 -15.07
CA ALA A 324 -17.46 -31.87 -14.76
C ALA A 324 -17.30 -31.23 -13.37
N ASP A 325 -16.58 -31.88 -12.45
CA ASP A 325 -16.40 -31.45 -11.05
C ASP A 325 -14.93 -31.09 -10.72
N VAL A 326 -14.12 -30.74 -11.73
CA VAL A 326 -12.79 -30.18 -11.47
C VAL A 326 -12.91 -28.80 -10.77
N PRO A 327 -11.92 -28.41 -9.93
CA PRO A 327 -11.94 -27.14 -9.19
C PRO A 327 -11.65 -25.91 -10.07
N LEU A 328 -12.21 -25.87 -11.30
CA LEU A 328 -12.08 -24.80 -12.28
C LEU A 328 -13.50 -24.30 -12.63
N PRO A 329 -14.05 -23.29 -11.94
CA PRO A 329 -15.48 -22.99 -11.96
C PRO A 329 -16.07 -22.74 -13.37
N VAL A 330 -15.41 -21.91 -14.18
CA VAL A 330 -15.87 -21.59 -15.54
C VAL A 330 -15.79 -22.83 -16.43
N PHE A 331 -14.66 -23.53 -16.43
CA PHE A 331 -14.49 -24.73 -17.26
C PHE A 331 -15.45 -25.84 -16.87
N SER A 332 -15.63 -26.11 -15.57
CA SER A 332 -16.61 -27.08 -15.07
C SER A 332 -18.05 -26.74 -15.48
N LYS A 333 -18.42 -25.45 -15.44
CA LYS A 333 -19.73 -25.00 -15.92
C LYS A 333 -19.88 -25.21 -17.43
N VAL A 334 -18.84 -24.90 -18.22
CA VAL A 334 -18.81 -25.17 -19.67
C VAL A 334 -19.06 -26.66 -19.93
N LEU A 335 -18.32 -27.56 -19.28
CA LEU A 335 -18.49 -29.02 -19.45
C LEU A 335 -19.90 -29.49 -19.08
N LYS A 336 -20.50 -28.95 -18.02
CA LYS A 336 -21.87 -29.27 -17.59
C LYS A 336 -22.91 -28.85 -18.62
N ILE A 337 -22.80 -27.65 -19.19
CA ILE A 337 -23.70 -27.17 -20.25
C ILE A 337 -23.53 -28.01 -21.52
N SER A 338 -22.30 -28.32 -21.92
CA SER A 338 -22.02 -29.20 -23.06
C SER A 338 -22.61 -30.60 -22.86
N LEU A 339 -22.41 -31.19 -21.68
CA LEU A 339 -22.92 -32.53 -21.35
C LEU A 339 -24.44 -32.59 -21.39
N ALA A 340 -25.13 -31.56 -20.89
CA ALA A 340 -26.59 -31.49 -20.90
C ALA A 340 -27.19 -31.41 -22.31
N ASN A 341 -26.42 -30.92 -23.29
CA ASN A 341 -26.86 -30.70 -24.67
C ASN A 341 -26.05 -31.48 -25.71
N LEU A 342 -25.35 -32.55 -25.27
CA LEU A 342 -24.25 -33.16 -26.02
C LEU A 342 -24.66 -33.63 -27.43
N GLU A 343 -25.70 -34.46 -27.54
CA GLU A 343 -26.14 -35.02 -28.83
C GLU A 343 -26.59 -33.92 -29.80
N HIS A 344 -27.34 -32.93 -29.29
CA HIS A 344 -27.81 -31.80 -30.08
C HIS A 344 -26.63 -30.95 -30.58
N MET A 345 -25.71 -30.56 -29.69
CA MET A 345 -24.56 -29.74 -30.05
C MET A 345 -23.65 -30.42 -31.06
N VAL A 346 -23.33 -31.71 -30.88
CA VAL A 346 -22.50 -32.44 -31.86
C VAL A 346 -23.20 -32.55 -33.20
N SER A 347 -24.50 -32.86 -33.23
CA SER A 347 -25.28 -32.91 -34.47
C SER A 347 -25.32 -31.55 -35.17
N GLU A 348 -25.55 -30.46 -34.44
CA GLU A 348 -25.52 -29.08 -34.97
C GLU A 348 -24.16 -28.77 -35.59
N LEU A 349 -23.06 -29.05 -34.87
CA LEU A 349 -21.70 -28.75 -35.32
C LEU A 349 -21.31 -29.50 -36.59
N VAL A 350 -21.69 -30.78 -36.70
CA VAL A 350 -21.43 -31.59 -37.90
C VAL A 350 -22.23 -31.09 -39.11
N ASN A 351 -23.46 -30.60 -38.88
CA ASN A 351 -24.39 -30.24 -39.95
C ASN A 351 -24.40 -28.74 -40.32
N CYS A 352 -23.79 -27.85 -39.52
CA CYS A 352 -23.89 -26.40 -39.72
C CYS A 352 -23.10 -25.86 -40.94
N GLY A 353 -22.23 -26.67 -41.55
CA GLY A 353 -21.42 -26.28 -42.71
C GLY A 353 -20.29 -25.28 -42.40
N ILE A 354 -20.13 -24.85 -41.15
CA ILE A 354 -19.04 -23.98 -40.71
C ILE A 354 -17.87 -24.84 -40.21
N PRO A 355 -16.65 -24.70 -40.76
CA PRO A 355 -15.50 -25.46 -40.31
C PRO A 355 -15.28 -25.34 -38.79
N PRO A 356 -15.11 -26.46 -38.04
CA PRO A 356 -14.95 -26.42 -36.58
C PRO A 356 -13.81 -25.52 -36.10
N VAL A 357 -12.72 -25.44 -36.86
CA VAL A 357 -11.57 -24.58 -36.57
C VAL A 357 -11.94 -23.09 -36.51
N VAL A 358 -12.88 -22.63 -37.35
CA VAL A 358 -13.35 -21.24 -37.37
C VAL A 358 -14.19 -20.94 -36.13
N GLN A 359 -15.06 -21.87 -35.74
CA GLN A 359 -15.86 -21.73 -34.53
C GLN A 359 -14.99 -21.80 -33.27
N LEU A 360 -13.93 -22.61 -33.28
CA LEU A 360 -12.97 -22.67 -32.17
C LEU A 360 -12.19 -21.37 -32.02
N ALA A 361 -11.86 -20.69 -33.13
CA ALA A 361 -11.27 -19.35 -33.09
C ALA A 361 -12.23 -18.29 -32.49
N GLN A 362 -13.54 -18.42 -32.68
CA GLN A 362 -14.53 -17.56 -32.02
C GLN A 362 -14.55 -17.76 -30.51
N VAL A 363 -14.45 -19.01 -30.05
CA VAL A 363 -14.25 -19.32 -28.62
C VAL A 363 -13.00 -18.62 -28.11
N ARG A 364 -11.88 -18.72 -28.83
CA ARG A 364 -10.64 -18.03 -28.42
C ARG A 364 -10.81 -16.51 -28.33
N SER A 365 -11.45 -15.89 -29.33
CA SER A 365 -11.74 -14.46 -29.30
C SER A 365 -12.61 -14.05 -28.11
N LEU A 366 -13.52 -14.91 -27.65
CA LEU A 366 -14.30 -14.67 -26.43
C LEU A 366 -13.43 -14.78 -25.17
N LEU A 367 -12.51 -15.75 -25.11
CA LEU A 367 -11.55 -15.86 -24.00
C LEU A 367 -10.63 -14.63 -23.91
N ASP A 368 -10.21 -14.08 -25.05
CA ASP A 368 -9.37 -12.88 -25.14
C ASP A 368 -10.12 -11.55 -24.95
N SER A 369 -11.45 -11.57 -24.88
CA SER A 369 -12.28 -10.36 -24.88
C SER A 369 -12.21 -9.53 -23.59
N GLY A 370 -11.54 -10.03 -22.53
CA GLY A 370 -11.51 -9.42 -21.21
C GLY A 370 -12.80 -9.59 -20.40
N LYS A 371 -13.75 -10.42 -20.86
CA LYS A 371 -14.97 -10.76 -20.09
C LYS A 371 -14.73 -11.79 -18.99
N LEU A 372 -13.68 -12.58 -19.12
CA LEU A 372 -13.21 -13.54 -18.12
C LEU A 372 -11.94 -13.01 -17.46
N ARG A 373 -11.69 -13.47 -16.23
CA ARG A 373 -10.37 -13.23 -15.63
C ARG A 373 -9.29 -13.96 -16.45
N PRO A 374 -8.08 -13.40 -16.59
CA PRO A 374 -7.02 -14.02 -17.38
C PRO A 374 -6.72 -15.47 -16.99
N GLU A 375 -6.75 -15.77 -15.69
CA GLU A 375 -6.56 -17.13 -15.17
C GLU A 375 -7.70 -18.08 -15.58
N GLU A 376 -8.96 -17.62 -15.54
CA GLU A 376 -10.11 -18.42 -15.97
C GLU A 376 -10.09 -18.69 -17.47
N ALA A 377 -9.72 -17.68 -18.27
CA ALA A 377 -9.56 -17.81 -19.70
C ALA A 377 -8.46 -18.82 -20.03
N ALA A 378 -7.32 -18.73 -19.35
CA ALA A 378 -6.21 -19.68 -19.50
C ALA A 378 -6.60 -21.10 -19.06
N ASP A 379 -7.34 -21.25 -17.96
CA ASP A 379 -7.81 -22.53 -17.45
C ASP A 379 -8.79 -23.21 -18.42
N VAL A 380 -9.72 -22.45 -19.01
CA VAL A 380 -10.61 -22.96 -20.05
C VAL A 380 -9.80 -23.42 -21.27
N ALA A 381 -8.85 -22.61 -21.74
CA ALA A 381 -8.03 -22.94 -22.90
C ALA A 381 -7.17 -24.21 -22.70
N LYS A 382 -6.48 -24.30 -21.56
CA LYS A 382 -5.71 -25.49 -21.16
C LYS A 382 -6.60 -26.71 -20.98
N GLY A 383 -7.77 -26.53 -20.37
CA GLY A 383 -8.77 -27.58 -20.18
C GLY A 383 -9.26 -28.16 -21.50
N LEU A 384 -9.55 -27.30 -22.49
CA LEU A 384 -9.96 -27.71 -23.83
C LEU A 384 -8.86 -28.48 -24.57
N TYR A 385 -7.61 -28.01 -24.51
CA TYR A 385 -6.48 -28.76 -25.10
C TYR A 385 -6.25 -30.11 -24.42
N ALA A 386 -6.27 -30.15 -23.09
CA ALA A 386 -6.14 -31.38 -22.32
C ALA A 386 -7.27 -32.38 -22.64
N LEU A 387 -8.50 -31.89 -22.81
CA LEU A 387 -9.64 -32.69 -23.24
C LEU A 387 -9.42 -33.27 -24.65
N GLY A 388 -8.93 -32.46 -25.59
CA GLY A 388 -8.57 -32.94 -26.93
C GLY A 388 -7.56 -34.09 -26.91
N ARG A 389 -6.49 -33.96 -26.11
CA ARG A 389 -5.52 -35.06 -25.94
C ARG A 389 -6.14 -36.31 -25.33
N ALA A 390 -7.05 -36.15 -24.37
CA ALA A 390 -7.73 -37.27 -23.74
C ALA A 390 -8.63 -38.01 -24.73
N ILE A 391 -9.31 -37.29 -25.64
CA ILE A 391 -10.13 -37.86 -26.71
C ILE A 391 -9.24 -38.64 -27.69
N ALA A 392 -8.18 -38.02 -28.23
CA ALA A 392 -7.27 -38.68 -29.17
C ALA A 392 -6.64 -39.95 -28.57
N SER A 393 -6.27 -39.90 -27.29
CA SER A 393 -5.72 -41.07 -26.57
C SER A 393 -6.76 -42.19 -26.38
N ALA A 394 -8.04 -41.85 -26.27
CA ALA A 394 -9.12 -42.82 -26.10
C ALA A 394 -9.54 -43.46 -27.44
N SER A 395 -9.55 -42.68 -28.53
CA SER A 395 -9.93 -43.14 -29.86
C SER A 395 -8.96 -44.15 -30.46
N GLY A 396 -7.65 -43.99 -30.23
CA GLY A 396 -6.62 -44.93 -30.72
C GLY A 396 -6.75 -46.38 -30.25
N GLY A 397 -7.50 -46.64 -29.16
CA GLY A 397 -7.71 -47.98 -28.61
C GLY A 397 -8.88 -48.78 -29.20
N PHE A 398 -9.74 -48.16 -30.01
CA PHE A 398 -11.05 -48.73 -30.36
C PHE A 398 -11.00 -49.95 -31.30
N LEU A 399 -9.88 -50.16 -32.03
CA LEU A 399 -9.64 -51.34 -32.87
C LEU A 399 -8.59 -52.33 -32.32
N GLY A 400 -8.28 -52.26 -31.01
CA GLY A 400 -7.47 -53.29 -30.34
C GLY A 400 -5.97 -53.29 -30.63
N PHE A 401 -5.44 -52.26 -31.30
CA PHE A 401 -4.00 -52.12 -31.58
C PHE A 401 -3.44 -50.76 -31.10
N GLY A 402 -3.29 -50.62 -29.78
CA GLY A 402 -2.31 -49.72 -29.16
C GLY A 402 -2.78 -48.29 -28.84
N SER A 403 -2.21 -47.74 -27.76
CA SER A 403 -2.47 -46.38 -27.23
C SER A 403 -1.78 -45.27 -28.02
N LYS A 404 -1.70 -45.38 -29.36
CA LYS A 404 -1.00 -44.40 -30.20
C LYS A 404 -2.01 -43.46 -30.83
N ILE A 405 -1.84 -42.16 -30.54
CA ILE A 405 -2.47 -41.06 -31.28
C ILE A 405 -2.03 -41.17 -32.74
N SER A 406 -2.99 -41.11 -33.67
CA SER A 406 -2.70 -41.18 -35.11
C SER A 406 -1.97 -39.92 -35.60
N LYS A 407 -1.43 -39.95 -36.81
CA LYS A 407 -0.74 -38.77 -37.37
C LYS A 407 -1.73 -37.62 -37.57
N GLU A 408 -2.93 -37.94 -38.05
CA GLU A 408 -4.01 -37.01 -38.32
C GLU A 408 -4.53 -36.38 -37.01
N GLU A 409 -4.71 -37.17 -35.95
CA GLU A 409 -5.09 -36.65 -34.63
C GLU A 409 -4.00 -35.74 -34.04
N ALA A 410 -2.72 -36.08 -34.23
CA ALA A 410 -1.62 -35.23 -33.78
C ALA A 410 -1.60 -33.88 -34.51
N GLU A 411 -1.84 -33.86 -35.82
CA GLU A 411 -1.96 -32.63 -36.61
C GLU A 411 -3.16 -31.77 -36.14
N VAL A 412 -4.28 -32.41 -35.78
CA VAL A 412 -5.44 -31.71 -35.19
C VAL A 412 -5.09 -31.11 -33.82
N LEU A 413 -4.39 -31.85 -32.97
CA LEU A 413 -3.98 -31.37 -31.65
C LEU A 413 -3.03 -30.16 -31.75
N ASP A 414 -2.13 -30.15 -32.73
CA ASP A 414 -1.25 -29.01 -33.02
C ASP A 414 -2.06 -27.77 -33.41
N VAL A 415 -3.15 -27.92 -34.17
CA VAL A 415 -4.05 -26.82 -34.52
C VAL A 415 -4.78 -26.31 -33.28
N ILE A 416 -5.31 -27.20 -32.43
CA ILE A 416 -5.99 -26.82 -31.19
C ILE A 416 -5.01 -26.09 -30.26
N GLU A 417 -3.78 -26.58 -30.11
CA GLU A 417 -2.74 -25.93 -29.31
C GLU A 417 -2.43 -24.52 -29.82
N LYS A 418 -2.27 -24.35 -31.14
CA LYS A 418 -2.00 -23.05 -31.76
C LYS A 418 -3.14 -22.04 -31.56
N ILE A 419 -4.39 -22.49 -31.49
CA ILE A 419 -5.54 -21.60 -31.28
C ILE A 419 -5.74 -21.30 -29.79
N MET A 420 -5.54 -22.30 -28.93
CA MET A 420 -5.90 -22.20 -27.52
C MET A 420 -4.75 -21.71 -26.64
N LEU A 421 -3.50 -21.99 -26.97
CA LEU A 421 -2.37 -21.77 -26.07
C LEU A 421 -1.32 -20.78 -26.62
N LYS A 422 -1.44 -20.37 -27.88
CA LYS A 422 -0.61 -19.34 -28.52
C LYS A 422 -1.50 -18.19 -28.94
#